data_AF-A0A447NK46-F1
#
_entry.id   AF-A0A447NK46-F1
#
_cell.length_a   1.000
_cell.length_b   1.000
_cell.length_c   1.000
_cell.angle_alpha   90.00
_cell.angle_beta   90.00
_cell.angle_gamma   90.00
#
_symmetry.space_group_name_H-M   'P 1'
#
loop_
_entity.id
_entity.type
_entity.pdbx_description
1 polymer ?
#
loop_
_entity_poly.entity_id
_entity_poly.type
_entity_poly.pdbx_seq_one_letter_code
_entity_poly.pdbx_strand_id
1 'polypeptide(L)'
;MMSLAWPLFRITEQAALAAWPQTGCGDKNRIDGLAVTAMRQALNDIAIRGRIVIGEGEIDHAPMLWIGEEVGNGEGPEVDIAVDPIEGTRMVAMGQSNALAVMAFAPRGSLLHAPDMYMKKLVVNRQAKGVINLALSLTDNLRNVARALNKPLEDLRMVTLDKPRLKPAITQATQLGVKVFALPRW
;
A
#
# COMPACT_ATOMS: atom_id res chain seq x y z
N MET A 1 15.27 10.55 -13.14
CA MET A 1 14.51 9.74 -12.14
C MET A 1 15.29 9.50 -10.86
N MET A 2 16.53 8.99 -10.86
CA MET A 2 17.27 8.75 -9.60
C MET A 2 17.45 9.99 -8.73
N SER A 3 17.61 11.18 -9.34
CA SER A 3 17.68 12.46 -8.61
C SER A 3 16.41 12.81 -7.83
N LEU A 4 15.25 12.22 -8.18
CA LEU A 4 13.99 12.42 -7.47
C LEU A 4 13.83 11.50 -6.25
N ALA A 5 14.65 10.44 -6.14
CA ALA A 5 14.48 9.46 -5.07
C ALA A 5 14.63 10.09 -3.68
N TRP A 6 15.59 11.00 -3.50
CA TRP A 6 15.81 11.64 -2.20
C TRP A 6 14.74 12.68 -1.84
N PRO A 7 14.38 13.64 -2.71
CA PRO A 7 13.28 14.57 -2.42
C PRO A 7 11.95 13.86 -2.17
N LEU A 8 11.61 12.85 -2.97
CA LEU A 8 10.37 12.09 -2.81
C LEU A 8 10.38 11.21 -1.54
N PHE A 9 11.54 10.71 -1.10
CA PHE A 9 11.64 10.01 0.19
C PHE A 9 11.22 10.91 1.36
N ARG A 10 11.68 12.18 1.38
CA ARG A 10 11.34 13.14 2.46
C ARG A 10 9.84 13.41 2.58
N ILE A 11 9.08 13.25 1.50
CA ILE A 11 7.62 13.46 1.49
C ILE A 11 6.93 12.48 2.44
N THR A 12 7.32 11.20 2.41
CA THR A 12 6.76 10.20 3.33
C THR A 12 7.13 10.48 4.78
N GLU A 13 8.32 11.04 5.04
CA GLU A 13 8.70 11.49 6.39
C GLU A 13 7.81 12.65 6.87
N GLN A 14 7.54 13.65 6.03
CA GLN A 14 6.68 14.78 6.40
C GLN A 14 5.26 14.31 6.75
N ALA A 15 4.69 13.41 5.94
CA ALA A 15 3.37 12.82 6.21
C ALA A 15 3.34 12.06 7.54
N ALA A 16 4.34 11.19 7.78
CA ALA A 16 4.45 10.43 9.02
C ALA A 16 4.64 11.34 10.25
N LEU A 17 5.50 12.36 10.15
CA LEU A 17 5.76 13.31 11.24
C LEU A 17 4.54 14.19 11.55
N ALA A 18 3.74 14.54 10.54
CA ALA A 18 2.50 15.29 10.75
C ALA A 18 1.44 14.47 11.50
N ALA A 19 1.34 13.18 11.19
CA ALA A 19 0.42 12.25 11.85
C ALA A 19 0.89 11.79 13.25
N TRP A 20 2.21 11.66 13.46
CA TRP A 20 2.79 11.05 14.65
C TRP A 20 2.28 11.62 16.00
N PRO A 21 2.18 12.95 16.21
CA PRO A 21 1.68 13.52 17.46
C PRO A 21 0.23 13.15 17.79
N GLN A 22 -0.54 12.67 16.80
CA GLN A 22 -1.93 12.23 16.96
C GLN A 22 -2.05 10.72 17.21
N THR A 23 -0.94 10.00 17.37
CA THR A 23 -0.99 8.57 17.70
C THR A 23 -1.75 8.35 18.99
N GLY A 24 -2.79 7.50 18.95
CA GLY A 24 -3.66 7.21 20.08
C GLY A 24 -4.78 8.23 20.32
N CYS A 25 -5.01 9.21 19.44
CA CYS A 25 -6.02 10.25 19.65
C CYS A 25 -7.48 9.79 19.42
N GLY A 26 -7.69 8.59 18.87
CA GLY A 26 -9.02 8.07 18.54
C GLY A 26 -9.68 8.68 17.30
N ASP A 27 -9.05 9.64 16.63
CA ASP A 27 -9.59 10.34 15.46
C ASP A 27 -8.79 10.06 14.18
N LYS A 28 -9.24 9.04 13.44
CA LYS A 28 -8.61 8.63 12.18
C LYS A 28 -8.68 9.70 11.09
N ASN A 29 -9.74 10.50 11.04
CA ASN A 29 -9.96 11.48 9.97
C ASN A 29 -9.03 12.68 10.17
N ARG A 30 -8.81 13.07 11.42
CA ARG A 30 -7.80 14.09 11.77
C ARG A 30 -6.39 13.66 11.39
N ILE A 31 -6.03 12.42 11.70
CA ILE A 31 -4.72 11.84 11.34
C ILE A 31 -4.51 11.89 9.83
N ASP A 32 -5.52 11.44 9.10
CA ASP A 32 -5.50 11.38 7.65
C ASP A 32 -5.36 12.77 7.02
N GLY A 33 -6.21 13.72 7.42
CA GLY A 33 -6.16 15.10 6.92
C GLY A 33 -4.81 15.79 7.17
N LEU A 34 -4.17 15.55 8.31
CA LEU A 34 -2.83 16.08 8.60
C LEU A 34 -1.78 15.52 7.64
N ALA A 35 -1.79 14.21 7.41
CA ALA A 35 -0.83 13.55 6.54
C ALA A 35 -1.04 13.90 5.05
N VAL A 36 -2.29 13.91 4.58
CA VAL A 36 -2.66 14.33 3.22
C VAL A 36 -2.17 15.76 2.96
N THR A 37 -2.42 16.68 3.90
CA THR A 37 -2.00 18.09 3.78
C THR A 37 -0.48 18.20 3.70
N ALA A 38 0.24 17.55 4.62
CA ALA A 38 1.70 17.61 4.67
C ALA A 38 2.34 16.99 3.42
N MET A 39 1.82 15.83 2.97
CA MET A 39 2.28 15.16 1.75
C MET A 39 2.07 16.03 0.51
N ARG A 40 0.88 16.61 0.35
CA ARG A 40 0.55 17.46 -0.79
C ARG A 40 1.42 18.72 -0.86
N GLN A 41 1.62 19.39 0.28
CA GLN A 41 2.49 20.57 0.35
C GLN A 41 3.92 20.21 -0.05
N ALA A 42 4.47 19.13 0.52
CA ALA A 42 5.82 18.69 0.20
C ALA A 42 5.98 18.24 -1.26
N LEU A 43 4.94 17.65 -1.86
CA LEU A 43 4.92 17.31 -3.29
C LEU A 43 5.05 18.56 -4.17
N ASN A 44 4.35 19.64 -3.83
CA ASN A 44 4.31 20.87 -4.63
C ASN A 44 5.62 21.65 -4.65
N ASP A 45 6.53 21.37 -3.72
CA ASP A 45 7.88 21.96 -3.71
C ASP A 45 8.85 21.24 -4.65
N ILE A 46 8.48 20.07 -5.20
CA ILE A 46 9.37 19.26 -6.04
C ILE A 46 9.29 19.68 -7.51
N ALA A 47 10.44 19.71 -8.17
CA ALA A 47 10.60 19.93 -9.61
C ALA A 47 10.14 18.72 -10.44
N ILE A 48 8.82 18.51 -10.51
CA ILE A 48 8.13 17.49 -11.31
C ILE A 48 6.83 18.03 -11.93
N ARG A 49 6.43 17.41 -13.05
CA ARG A 49 5.05 17.42 -13.56
C ARG A 49 4.38 16.13 -13.09
N GLY A 50 4.01 16.09 -11.82
CA GLY A 50 3.42 14.93 -11.18
C GLY A 50 1.91 14.87 -11.41
N ARG A 51 1.38 13.66 -11.59
CA ARG A 51 -0.08 13.43 -11.59
C ARG A 51 -0.41 12.30 -10.63
N ILE A 52 -1.38 12.51 -9.77
CA ILE A 52 -1.91 11.46 -8.90
C ILE A 52 -2.71 10.49 -9.76
N VAL A 53 -2.36 9.21 -9.73
CA VAL A 53 -3.11 8.13 -10.42
C VAL A 53 -3.68 7.09 -9.45
N ILE A 54 -3.24 7.12 -8.20
CA ILE A 54 -3.83 6.41 -7.05
C ILE A 54 -3.71 7.37 -5.88
N GLY A 55 -4.81 7.69 -5.21
CA GLY A 55 -4.82 8.62 -4.09
C GLY A 55 -6.07 8.46 -3.22
N GLU A 56 -6.47 9.54 -2.54
CA GLU A 56 -7.54 9.54 -1.52
C GLU A 56 -8.94 9.25 -2.08
N GLY A 57 -9.11 9.41 -3.39
CA GLY A 57 -10.35 9.09 -4.09
C GLY A 57 -10.55 9.95 -5.33
N GLU A 58 -11.78 9.94 -5.84
CA GLU A 58 -12.21 10.81 -6.93
C GLU A 58 -12.34 12.26 -6.45
N ILE A 59 -12.25 13.23 -7.37
CA ILE A 59 -12.31 14.67 -7.07
C ILE A 59 -13.56 15.08 -6.27
N ASP A 60 -14.68 14.40 -6.47
CA ASP A 60 -15.95 14.67 -5.78
C ASP A 60 -15.93 14.23 -4.30
N HIS A 61 -14.99 13.35 -3.93
CA HIS A 61 -14.91 12.73 -2.61
C HIS A 61 -13.63 13.10 -1.84
N ALA A 62 -12.59 13.57 -2.53
CA ALA A 62 -11.31 13.91 -1.94
C ALA A 62 -10.88 15.34 -2.31
N PRO A 63 -10.78 16.27 -1.33
CA PRO A 63 -10.39 17.66 -1.61
C PRO A 63 -8.89 17.83 -1.93
N MET A 64 -8.07 16.81 -1.66
CA MET A 64 -6.61 16.79 -1.85
C MET A 64 -6.18 15.38 -2.23
N LEU A 65 -5.13 15.29 -3.05
CA LEU A 65 -4.55 14.04 -3.56
C LEU A 65 -5.59 13.14 -4.25
N TRP A 66 -6.51 13.75 -4.99
CA TRP A 66 -7.53 13.04 -5.77
C TRP A 66 -6.96 12.52 -7.08
N ILE A 67 -7.60 11.50 -7.65
CA ILE A 67 -7.16 10.84 -8.89
C ILE A 67 -7.24 11.82 -10.07
N GLY A 68 -6.08 12.17 -10.63
CA GLY A 68 -5.92 13.15 -11.70
C GLY A 68 -5.36 14.49 -11.23
N GLU A 69 -5.15 14.69 -9.93
CA GLU A 69 -4.56 15.94 -9.44
C GLU A 69 -3.13 16.11 -9.96
N GLU A 70 -2.84 17.29 -10.52
CA GLU A 70 -1.49 17.69 -10.90
C GLU A 70 -0.76 18.26 -9.68
N VAL A 71 0.44 17.75 -9.41
CA VAL A 71 1.28 18.09 -8.25
C VAL A 71 2.72 18.32 -8.65
N GLY A 72 3.46 19.04 -7.82
CA GLY A 72 4.79 19.55 -8.14
C GLY A 72 4.75 20.98 -8.68
N ASN A 73 5.92 21.57 -8.83
CA ASN A 73 6.03 22.97 -9.27
C ASN A 73 5.87 23.16 -10.79
N GLY A 74 5.63 22.09 -11.56
CA GLY A 74 5.44 22.13 -13.01
C GLY A 74 6.73 21.97 -13.85
N GLU A 75 7.90 21.96 -13.21
CA GLU A 75 9.18 21.76 -13.87
C GLU A 75 9.57 20.26 -13.92
N GLY A 76 10.72 19.92 -14.51
CA GLY A 76 11.27 18.56 -14.43
C GLY A 76 10.54 17.51 -15.28
N PRO A 77 10.58 16.21 -14.92
CA PRO A 77 9.99 15.12 -15.71
C PRO A 77 8.49 14.90 -15.40
N GLU A 78 7.79 14.28 -16.34
CA GLU A 78 6.41 13.80 -16.12
C GLU A 78 6.42 12.47 -15.36
N VAL A 79 5.68 12.42 -14.26
CA VAL A 79 5.60 11.24 -13.39
C VAL A 79 4.19 10.96 -12.94
N ASP A 80 3.81 9.69 -12.96
CA ASP A 80 2.61 9.22 -12.26
C ASP A 80 2.99 8.90 -10.81
N ILE A 81 2.10 9.27 -9.90
CA ILE A 81 2.30 9.14 -8.45
C ILE A 81 1.11 8.36 -7.87
N ALA A 82 1.43 7.37 -7.04
CA ALA A 82 0.49 6.68 -6.19
C ALA A 82 0.80 7.04 -4.73
N VAL A 83 -0.20 7.49 -3.99
CA VAL A 83 -0.04 7.90 -2.59
C VAL A 83 -1.00 7.12 -1.69
N ASP A 84 -0.53 6.89 -0.47
CA ASP A 84 -1.32 6.47 0.68
C ASP A 84 -0.69 7.18 1.90
N PRO A 85 -1.10 8.44 2.17
CA PRO A 85 -0.45 9.31 3.14
C PRO A 85 -0.35 8.69 4.52
N ILE A 86 -1.37 7.93 4.96
CA ILE A 86 -1.31 7.02 6.08
C ILE A 86 -2.06 5.73 5.76
N GLU A 87 -1.31 4.70 5.42
CA GLU A 87 -1.84 3.34 5.36
C GLU A 87 -2.11 2.87 6.80
N GLY A 88 -3.39 2.68 7.11
CA GLY A 88 -3.83 2.27 8.45
C GLY A 88 -4.12 3.40 9.43
N THR A 89 -4.86 4.43 9.01
CA THR A 89 -5.29 5.57 9.85
C THR A 89 -5.88 5.17 11.21
N ARG A 90 -6.70 4.11 11.27
CA ARG A 90 -7.22 3.57 12.54
C ARG A 90 -6.13 3.03 13.46
N MET A 91 -5.10 2.38 12.90
CA MET A 91 -3.99 1.85 13.71
C MET A 91 -3.28 3.01 14.40
N VAL A 92 -3.03 4.12 13.71
CA VAL A 92 -2.50 5.34 14.32
C VAL A 92 -3.47 5.87 15.39
N ALA A 93 -4.77 5.97 15.08
CA ALA A 93 -5.78 6.46 16.02
C ALA A 93 -5.86 5.62 17.30
N MET A 94 -5.59 4.31 17.22
CA MET A 94 -5.61 3.37 18.35
C MET A 94 -4.23 3.11 18.97
N GLY A 95 -3.16 3.76 18.50
CA GLY A 95 -1.80 3.53 18.99
C GLY A 95 -1.25 2.12 18.70
N GLN A 96 -1.67 1.52 17.59
CA GLN A 96 -1.29 0.17 17.16
C GLN A 96 -0.14 0.21 16.14
N SER A 97 0.60 -0.90 16.06
CA SER A 97 1.71 -1.07 15.12
C SER A 97 1.26 -1.19 13.66
N ASN A 98 2.22 -1.04 12.74
CA ASN A 98 2.09 -1.30 11.29
C ASN A 98 1.34 -0.25 10.45
N ALA A 99 1.11 0.96 10.99
CA ALA A 99 0.80 2.12 10.17
C ALA A 99 2.06 2.67 9.49
N LEU A 100 1.92 3.20 8.27
CA LEU A 100 3.02 3.80 7.52
C LEU A 100 2.52 4.85 6.53
N ALA A 101 3.37 5.83 6.20
CA ALA A 101 3.16 6.69 5.05
C ALA A 101 3.79 6.06 3.81
N VAL A 102 3.06 5.98 2.70
CA VAL A 102 3.51 5.30 1.47
C VAL A 102 3.34 6.18 0.26
N MET A 103 4.31 6.11 -0.63
CA MET A 103 4.22 6.67 -1.96
C MET A 103 5.01 5.81 -2.95
N ALA A 104 4.53 5.74 -4.18
CA ALA A 104 5.27 5.23 -5.32
C ALA A 104 5.20 6.23 -6.47
N PHE A 105 6.24 6.25 -7.29
CA PHE A 105 6.31 7.09 -8.49
C PHE A 105 6.94 6.33 -9.64
N ALA A 106 6.52 6.64 -10.86
CA ALA A 106 7.04 6.03 -12.07
C ALA A 106 6.89 7.00 -13.26
N PRO A 107 7.55 6.73 -14.40
CA PRO A 107 7.25 7.47 -15.62
C PRO A 107 5.77 7.43 -15.94
N ARG A 108 5.24 8.50 -16.54
CA ARG A 108 3.86 8.60 -17.01
C ARG A 108 3.40 7.32 -17.73
N GLY A 109 2.24 6.79 -17.36
CA GLY A 109 1.63 5.58 -17.91
C GLY A 109 2.15 4.26 -17.35
N SER A 110 3.07 4.27 -16.39
CA SER A 110 3.69 3.04 -15.87
C SER A 110 2.94 2.39 -14.70
N LEU A 111 2.10 3.16 -13.99
CA LEU A 111 1.29 2.64 -12.90
C LEU A 111 -0.09 2.24 -13.43
N LEU A 112 -0.58 1.09 -12.98
CA LEU A 112 -1.94 0.65 -13.29
C LEU A 112 -2.92 1.65 -12.68
N HIS A 113 -3.69 2.32 -13.53
CA HIS A 113 -4.84 3.09 -13.09
C HIS A 113 -5.95 2.12 -12.68
N ALA A 114 -6.14 1.98 -11.36
CA ALA A 114 -7.13 1.09 -10.78
C ALA A 114 -8.20 1.93 -10.08
N PRO A 115 -9.50 1.71 -10.37
CA PRO A 115 -10.57 2.31 -9.59
C PRO A 115 -10.54 1.81 -8.14
N ASP A 116 -11.21 2.53 -7.23
CA ASP A 116 -11.37 2.09 -5.85
C ASP A 116 -12.28 0.85 -5.76
N MET A 117 -11.65 -0.32 -5.79
CA MET A 117 -12.31 -1.61 -5.72
C MET A 117 -11.44 -2.67 -5.05
N TYR A 118 -12.06 -3.78 -4.66
CA TYR A 118 -11.30 -4.91 -4.16
C TYR A 118 -10.47 -5.57 -5.26
N MET A 119 -9.26 -5.98 -4.87
CA MET A 119 -8.36 -6.76 -5.71
C MET A 119 -7.93 -8.04 -4.98
N LYS A 120 -8.08 -9.19 -5.64
CA LYS A 120 -7.51 -10.46 -5.17
C LYS A 120 -6.00 -10.43 -5.45
N LYS A 121 -5.18 -10.49 -4.39
CA LYS A 121 -3.72 -10.40 -4.47
C LYS A 121 -3.08 -11.74 -4.10
N LEU A 122 -2.08 -12.16 -4.87
CA LEU A 122 -1.16 -13.25 -4.53
C LEU A 122 0.25 -12.73 -4.79
N VAL A 123 1.06 -12.66 -3.73
CA VAL A 123 2.38 -12.02 -3.76
C VAL A 123 3.38 -12.99 -3.14
N VAL A 124 4.53 -13.12 -3.79
CA VAL A 124 5.63 -14.01 -3.36
C VAL A 124 6.96 -13.29 -3.48
N ASN A 125 7.98 -13.80 -2.80
CA ASN A 125 9.33 -13.27 -2.91
C ASN A 125 10.00 -13.65 -4.25
N ARG A 126 11.21 -13.14 -4.47
CA ARG A 126 12.00 -13.40 -5.69
C ARG A 126 12.25 -14.89 -5.96
N GLN A 127 12.43 -15.70 -4.92
CA GLN A 127 12.74 -17.14 -5.06
C GLN A 127 11.56 -17.95 -5.61
N ALA A 128 10.33 -17.47 -5.42
CA ALA A 128 9.11 -18.08 -5.96
C ALA A 128 8.52 -17.28 -7.14
N LYS A 129 9.31 -16.40 -7.79
CA LYS A 129 8.83 -15.64 -8.95
C LYS A 129 8.40 -16.60 -10.07
N GLY A 130 7.21 -16.37 -10.63
CA GLY A 130 6.69 -17.11 -11.79
C GLY A 130 5.95 -18.40 -11.45
N VAL A 131 5.83 -18.78 -10.17
CA VAL A 131 5.20 -20.07 -9.77
C VAL A 131 3.76 -19.95 -9.27
N ILE A 132 3.24 -18.72 -9.19
CA ILE A 132 1.88 -18.41 -8.72
C ILE A 132 0.95 -18.05 -9.88
N ASN A 133 -0.32 -18.44 -9.76
CA ASN A 133 -1.37 -18.14 -10.73
C ASN A 133 -2.73 -18.01 -10.03
N LEU A 134 -3.41 -16.87 -10.22
CA LEU A 134 -4.72 -16.60 -9.60
C LEU A 134 -5.86 -17.49 -10.10
N ALA A 135 -5.69 -18.13 -11.27
CA ALA A 135 -6.64 -19.10 -11.83
C ALA A 135 -6.53 -20.49 -11.18
N LEU A 136 -5.41 -20.78 -10.49
CA LEU A 136 -5.26 -22.02 -9.72
C LEU A 136 -5.89 -21.90 -8.33
N SER A 137 -6.13 -23.05 -7.70
CA SER A 137 -6.58 -23.09 -6.31
C SER A 137 -5.51 -22.53 -5.37
N LEU A 138 -5.92 -22.07 -4.18
CA LEU A 138 -4.97 -21.64 -3.15
C LEU A 138 -4.04 -22.79 -2.75
N THR A 139 -4.56 -24.01 -2.62
CA THR A 139 -3.77 -25.21 -2.31
C THR A 139 -2.64 -25.43 -3.32
N ASP A 140 -2.93 -25.33 -4.61
CA ASP A 140 -1.94 -25.55 -5.66
C ASP A 140 -0.87 -24.46 -5.65
N ASN A 141 -1.28 -23.20 -5.46
CA ASN A 141 -0.35 -22.10 -5.30
C ASN A 141 0.58 -22.31 -4.08
N LEU A 142 0.04 -22.70 -2.92
CA LEU A 142 0.83 -22.96 -1.71
C LEU A 142 1.85 -24.09 -1.94
N ARG A 143 1.44 -25.17 -2.61
CA ARG A 143 2.33 -26.29 -2.98
C ARG A 143 3.42 -25.86 -3.97
N ASN A 144 3.08 -25.03 -4.96
CA ASN A 144 4.04 -24.51 -5.93
C ASN A 144 5.09 -23.64 -5.24
N VAL A 145 4.66 -22.74 -4.36
CA VAL A 145 5.55 -21.86 -3.60
C VAL A 145 6.42 -22.66 -2.63
N ALA A 146 5.87 -23.64 -1.91
CA ALA A 146 6.64 -24.51 -1.03
C ALA A 146 7.75 -25.26 -1.78
N ARG A 147 7.43 -25.84 -2.95
CA ARG A 147 8.41 -26.49 -3.83
C ARG A 147 9.49 -25.52 -4.32
N ALA A 148 9.10 -24.34 -4.79
CA ALA A 148 10.03 -23.32 -5.27
C ALA A 148 11.00 -22.83 -4.18
N LEU A 149 10.53 -22.81 -2.93
CA LEU A 149 11.33 -22.42 -1.77
C LEU A 149 12.07 -23.60 -1.12
N ASN A 150 11.96 -24.81 -1.67
CA ASN A 150 12.53 -26.04 -1.15
C ASN A 150 12.25 -26.24 0.35
N LYS A 151 10.98 -26.09 0.75
CA LYS A 151 10.56 -26.28 2.14
C LYS A 151 9.20 -26.97 2.24
N PRO A 152 8.92 -27.71 3.33
CA PRO A 152 7.61 -28.29 3.53
C PRO A 152 6.54 -27.21 3.76
N LEU A 153 5.27 -27.56 3.54
CA LEU A 153 4.14 -26.63 3.73
C LEU A 153 4.05 -26.08 5.16
N GLU A 154 4.44 -26.88 6.14
CA GLU A 154 4.46 -26.51 7.57
C GLU A 154 5.46 -25.39 7.93
N ASP A 155 6.44 -25.15 7.07
CA ASP A 155 7.41 -24.05 7.17
C ASP A 155 7.08 -22.89 6.24
N LEU A 156 5.99 -23.00 5.48
CA LEU A 156 5.45 -21.87 4.74
C LEU A 156 4.68 -20.96 5.69
N ARG A 157 4.91 -19.66 5.51
CA ARG A 157 4.17 -18.60 6.21
C ARG A 157 3.38 -17.81 5.17
N MET A 158 2.10 -17.63 5.43
CA MET A 158 1.19 -16.82 4.61
C MET A 158 0.70 -15.63 5.43
N VAL A 159 0.68 -14.45 4.82
CA VAL A 159 0.06 -13.25 5.40
C VAL A 159 -1.26 -12.99 4.68
N THR A 160 -2.30 -12.66 5.43
CA THR A 160 -3.60 -12.28 4.88
C THR A 160 -4.32 -11.29 5.80
N LEU A 161 -5.45 -10.73 5.37
CA LEU A 161 -6.28 -9.90 6.24
C LEU A 161 -7.20 -10.77 7.10
N ASP A 162 -7.35 -10.39 8.37
CA ASP A 162 -8.37 -10.97 9.25
C ASP A 162 -9.74 -10.35 8.93
N LYS A 163 -10.46 -10.98 7.98
CA LYS A 163 -11.80 -10.56 7.54
C LYS A 163 -12.68 -11.78 7.30
N PRO A 164 -14.01 -11.68 7.53
CA PRO A 164 -14.95 -12.78 7.29
C PRO A 164 -14.78 -13.44 5.91
N ARG A 165 -14.60 -12.63 4.86
CA ARG A 165 -14.41 -13.10 3.47
C ARG A 165 -13.15 -13.94 3.23
N LEU A 166 -12.17 -13.89 4.14
CA LEU A 166 -10.91 -14.63 4.04
C LEU A 166 -10.83 -15.81 5.00
N LYS A 167 -11.82 -16.02 5.87
CA LYS A 167 -11.89 -17.20 6.74
C LYS A 167 -11.72 -18.52 5.97
N PRO A 168 -12.37 -18.75 4.81
CA PRO A 168 -12.17 -19.99 4.05
C PRO A 168 -10.71 -20.19 3.61
N ALA A 169 -10.04 -19.12 3.17
CA ALA A 169 -8.64 -19.18 2.75
C ALA A 169 -7.70 -19.47 3.94
N ILE A 170 -7.97 -18.88 5.11
CA ILE A 170 -7.24 -19.15 6.35
C ILE A 170 -7.38 -20.62 6.73
N THR A 171 -8.62 -21.14 6.80
CA THR A 171 -8.89 -22.55 7.14
C THR A 171 -8.22 -23.51 6.16
N GLN A 172 -8.31 -23.24 4.85
CA GLN A 172 -7.67 -24.06 3.82
C GLN A 172 -6.15 -24.10 3.99
N ALA A 173 -5.51 -22.96 4.24
CA ALA A 173 -4.06 -22.89 4.43
C ALA A 173 -3.62 -23.59 5.73
N THR A 174 -4.33 -23.39 6.84
CA THR A 174 -3.99 -24.03 8.12
C THR A 174 -4.19 -25.54 8.10
N GLN A 175 -5.21 -26.05 7.41
CA GLN A 175 -5.41 -27.49 7.20
C GLN A 175 -4.27 -28.16 6.41
N LEU A 176 -3.56 -27.39 5.58
CA LEU A 176 -2.36 -27.84 4.86
C LEU A 176 -1.07 -27.74 5.69
N GLY A 177 -1.16 -27.29 6.94
CA GLY A 177 -0.02 -27.05 7.83
C GLY A 177 0.60 -25.66 7.70
N VAL A 178 0.16 -24.82 6.75
CA VAL A 178 0.73 -23.48 6.54
C VAL A 178 0.43 -22.58 7.74
N LYS A 179 1.45 -21.87 8.24
CA LYS A 179 1.32 -20.92 9.34
C LYS A 179 0.76 -19.59 8.80
N VAL A 180 -0.41 -19.17 9.27
CA VAL A 180 -1.11 -17.98 8.75
C VAL A 180 -1.02 -16.81 9.73
N PHE A 181 -0.52 -15.68 9.25
CA PHE A 181 -0.49 -14.39 9.94
C PHE A 181 -1.67 -13.56 9.42
N ALA A 182 -2.80 -13.63 10.13
CA ALA A 182 -3.99 -12.84 9.82
C ALA A 182 -3.89 -11.45 10.47
N LEU A 183 -3.81 -10.39 9.66
CA LEU A 183 -3.60 -9.03 10.14
C LEU A 183 -4.94 -8.29 10.32
N PRO A 184 -5.18 -7.67 11.49
CA PRO A 184 -6.36 -6.86 11.74
C PRO A 184 -6.19 -5.48 11.10
N ARG A 185 -6.42 -5.33 9.78
CA ARG A 185 -6.40 -4.01 9.11
C ARG A 185 -7.80 -3.45 8.85
N TRP A 186 -7.83 -2.12 8.69
CA TRP A 186 -8.93 -1.13 8.65
C TRP A 186 -9.41 -0.61 9.99
#